data_AF-A0A926APL6-F1
#
_entry.id   AF-A0A926APL6-F1
#
_cell.length_a   1.000
_cell.length_b   1.000
_cell.length_c   1.000
_cell.angle_alpha   90.00
_cell.angle_beta   90.00
_cell.angle_gamma   90.00
#
_symmetry.space_group_name_H-M   'P 1'
#
loop_
_entity.id
_entity.type
_entity.pdbx_description
1 polymer ?
#
loop_
_entity_poly.entity_id
_entity_poly.type
_entity_poly.pdbx_seq_one_letter_code
_entity_poly.pdbx_strand_id
1 'polypeptide(L)'
;VAEVYARLNIDKIQSEQQAALVCEMLGCDRIIVPTITAYDPYMPPKIGASLQVLSRPDDWARPASVDPRELARQAAPSADQSLPAPGSSPAFVQAVGMFDAANGSVREALLRYAAGRNDPVGPMGTKEYLASIDRYNGFVYHELIEQVIARVK
;
A
#
# COMPACT_ATOMS: atom_id res chain seq x y z
N VAL A 1 6.45 -14.71 -3.62
CA VAL A 1 6.73 -13.29 -3.93
C VAL A 1 8.23 -13.04 -4.15
N ALA A 2 9.11 -13.32 -3.17
CA ALA A 2 10.56 -13.09 -3.32
C ALA A 2 11.19 -13.78 -4.56
N GLU A 3 10.77 -15.01 -4.86
CA GLU A 3 11.22 -15.75 -6.05
C GLU A 3 10.81 -15.07 -7.38
N VAL A 4 9.59 -14.50 -7.43
CA VAL A 4 9.10 -13.76 -8.61
C VAL A 4 9.91 -12.49 -8.82
N TYR A 5 10.24 -11.77 -7.74
CA TYR A 5 11.06 -10.56 -7.80
C TYR A 5 12.48 -10.86 -8.25
N ALA A 6 13.11 -11.91 -7.70
CA ALA A 6 14.43 -12.38 -8.11
C ALA A 6 14.45 -12.80 -9.60
N ARG A 7 13.41 -13.50 -10.06
CA ARG A 7 13.28 -13.92 -11.47
C ARG A 7 13.09 -12.75 -12.43
N LEU A 8 12.41 -11.69 -11.99
CA LEU A 8 12.26 -10.44 -12.73
C LEU A 8 13.44 -9.48 -12.51
N ASN A 9 14.43 -9.82 -11.68
CA ASN A 9 15.53 -8.94 -11.32
C ASN A 9 15.05 -7.54 -10.88
N ILE A 10 13.98 -7.48 -10.09
CA ILE A 10 13.41 -6.26 -9.51
C ILE A 10 13.44 -6.33 -7.99
N ASP A 11 13.79 -5.22 -7.33
CA ASP A 11 13.77 -5.12 -5.86
C ASP A 11 12.41 -4.66 -5.33
N LYS A 12 11.69 -3.88 -6.14
CA LYS A 12 10.38 -3.31 -5.82
C LYS A 12 9.58 -3.06 -7.09
N ILE A 13 8.25 -3.03 -6.96
CA ILE A 13 7.36 -2.65 -8.05
C ILE A 13 7.41 -1.12 -8.19
N GLN A 14 7.77 -0.64 -9.38
CA GLN A 14 7.89 0.78 -9.69
C GLN A 14 6.92 1.24 -10.80
N SER A 15 6.23 0.32 -11.47
CA SER A 15 5.28 0.63 -12.54
C SER A 15 4.10 -0.34 -12.60
N GLU A 16 3.04 0.08 -13.28
CA GLU A 16 1.86 -0.75 -13.54
C GLU A 16 2.19 -1.98 -14.40
N GLN A 17 3.10 -1.84 -15.37
CA GLN A 17 3.53 -2.94 -16.22
C GLN A 17 4.30 -4.00 -15.42
N GLN A 18 5.17 -3.57 -14.50
CA GLN A 18 5.82 -4.50 -13.57
C GLN A 18 4.80 -5.19 -12.67
N ALA A 19 3.80 -4.46 -12.16
CA ALA A 19 2.73 -5.04 -11.35
C ALA A 19 1.92 -6.09 -12.13
N ALA A 20 1.57 -5.82 -13.39
CA ALA A 20 0.85 -6.76 -14.25
C ALA A 20 1.63 -8.06 -14.49
N LEU A 21 2.95 -7.97 -14.69
CA LEU A 21 3.84 -9.15 -14.81
C LEU A 21 3.90 -9.96 -13.52
N VAL A 22 4.04 -9.27 -12.38
CA VAL A 22 4.05 -9.93 -11.07
C VAL A 22 2.69 -10.60 -10.82
N CYS A 23 1.57 -9.94 -11.16
CA CYS A 23 0.22 -10.50 -11.08
C CYS A 23 0.10 -11.78 -11.91
N GLU A 24 0.56 -11.75 -13.16
CA GLU A 24 0.54 -12.91 -14.06
C GLU A 24 1.37 -14.08 -13.51
N MET A 25 2.55 -13.81 -12.95
CA MET A 25 3.43 -14.83 -12.39
C MET A 25 2.93 -15.42 -11.07
N LEU A 26 2.24 -14.61 -10.26
CA LEU A 26 1.66 -15.05 -8.98
C LEU A 26 0.25 -15.65 -9.14
N GLY A 27 -0.40 -15.46 -10.30
CA GLY A 27 -1.78 -15.90 -10.53
C GLY A 27 -2.81 -15.08 -9.74
N CYS A 28 -2.55 -13.79 -9.49
CA CYS A 28 -3.47 -12.88 -8.81
C CYS A 28 -3.95 -11.76 -9.74
N ASP A 29 -5.14 -11.23 -9.50
CA ASP A 29 -5.71 -10.15 -10.32
C ASP A 29 -5.13 -8.78 -9.98
N ARG A 30 -4.83 -8.58 -8.69
CA ARG A 30 -4.40 -7.29 -8.13
C ARG A 30 -3.35 -7.49 -7.04
N ILE A 31 -2.46 -6.51 -6.92
CA ILE A 31 -1.44 -6.43 -5.88
C ILE A 31 -1.65 -5.14 -5.09
N ILE A 32 -1.50 -5.25 -3.78
CA ILE A 32 -1.51 -4.11 -2.86
C ILE A 32 -0.07 -3.73 -2.56
N VAL A 33 0.28 -2.46 -2.81
CA VAL A 33 1.61 -1.92 -2.56
C VAL A 33 1.53 -0.89 -1.43
N PRO A 34 1.87 -1.27 -0.18
CA PRO A 34 1.98 -0.34 0.93
C PRO A 34 3.31 0.43 0.85
N THR A 35 3.30 1.71 1.20
CA THR A 35 4.50 2.54 1.33
C THR A 35 4.41 3.39 2.59
N ILE A 36 5.42 3.32 3.45
CA ILE A 36 5.55 4.20 4.63
C ILE A 36 6.31 5.46 4.18
N THR A 37 5.69 6.62 4.37
CA THR A 37 6.25 7.94 3.99
C THR A 37 6.76 8.74 5.19
N ALA A 38 6.26 8.45 6.40
CA ALA A 38 6.80 8.97 7.65
C ALA A 38 6.68 7.90 8.74
N TYR A 39 7.68 7.81 9.62
CA TYR A 39 7.71 6.79 10.67
C TYR A 39 8.36 7.37 11.93
N ASP A 40 7.56 7.52 12.99
CA ASP A 40 7.99 7.94 14.33
C ASP A 40 7.39 6.95 15.36
N PRO A 41 8.19 6.02 15.90
CA PRO A 41 7.71 5.01 16.83
C PRO A 41 7.56 5.51 18.27
N TYR A 42 8.02 6.73 18.59
CA TYR A 42 8.04 7.23 19.95
C TYR A 42 6.65 7.68 20.39
N MET A 43 6.33 7.48 21.67
CA MET A 43 4.99 7.78 22.19
C MET A 43 4.76 9.31 22.29
N PRO A 44 3.70 9.86 21.65
CA PRO A 44 2.67 9.19 20.84
C PRO A 44 3.12 8.91 19.39
N PRO A 45 2.90 7.67 18.88
CA PRO A 45 3.43 7.24 17.59
C PRO A 45 2.82 7.98 16.41
N LYS A 46 3.59 8.11 15.33
CA LYS A 46 3.15 8.77 14.09
C LYS A 46 3.58 7.99 12.87
N ILE A 47 2.65 7.81 11.94
CA ILE A 47 2.91 7.12 10.68
C ILE A 47 2.24 7.86 9.53
N GLY A 48 3.05 8.25 8.56
CA GLY A 48 2.59 8.60 7.22
C GLY A 48 2.66 7.36 6.36
N ALA A 49 1.57 7.00 5.70
CA ALA A 49 1.54 5.83 4.84
C ALA A 49 0.60 6.02 3.64
N SER A 50 0.88 5.27 2.60
CA SER A 50 0.01 5.13 1.44
C SER A 50 -0.18 3.67 1.07
N LEU A 51 -1.32 3.38 0.47
CA LEU A 51 -1.71 2.06 0.01
C LEU A 51 -2.21 2.20 -1.43
N GLN A 52 -1.54 1.55 -2.36
CA GLN A 52 -1.90 1.54 -3.77
C GLN A 52 -2.41 0.16 -4.16
N VAL A 53 -3.45 0.10 -4.99
CA VAL A 53 -3.91 -1.12 -5.62
C VAL A 53 -3.55 -1.06 -7.09
N LEU A 54 -2.67 -1.98 -7.50
CA LEU A 54 -2.27 -2.14 -8.89
C LEU A 54 -2.96 -3.38 -9.43
N SER A 55 -3.62 -3.24 -10.57
CA SER A 55 -4.39 -4.31 -11.20
C SER A 55 -3.74 -4.70 -12.52
N ARG A 56 -3.85 -5.97 -12.88
CA ARG A 56 -3.58 -6.38 -14.26
C ARG A 56 -4.75 -5.90 -15.14
N PRO A 57 -4.51 -5.14 -16.22
CA PRO A 57 -5.56 -4.80 -17.19
C PRO A 57 -6.20 -6.06 -17.79
N ASP A 58 -7.51 -6.04 -18.06
CA ASP A 58 -8.20 -7.19 -18.67
C ASP A 58 -7.64 -7.52 -20.07
N ASP A 59 -7.22 -6.49 -20.82
CA ASP A 59 -6.57 -6.60 -22.13
C ASP A 59 -5.03 -6.77 -22.04
N TRP A 60 -4.50 -7.20 -20.89
CA TRP A 60 -3.05 -7.38 -20.74
C TRP A 60 -2.52 -8.50 -21.63
N ALA A 61 -1.80 -8.11 -22.68
CA ALA A 61 -0.98 -9.01 -23.48
C ALA A 61 0.48 -8.90 -23.05
N ARG A 62 1.06 -10.01 -22.55
CA ARG A 62 2.48 -10.07 -22.22
C ARG A 62 3.31 -9.74 -23.48
N PRO A 63 4.21 -8.75 -23.44
CA PRO A 63 5.13 -8.50 -24.55
C PRO A 63 6.07 -9.70 -24.77
N ALA A 64 6.33 -10.06 -26.04
CA ALA A 64 7.04 -11.30 -26.39
C ALA A 64 8.48 -11.42 -25.83
N SER A 65 9.15 -10.29 -25.57
CA SER A 65 10.44 -10.25 -24.87
C SER A 65 10.47 -9.05 -23.93
N VAL A 66 10.13 -9.28 -22.66
CA VAL A 66 10.22 -8.25 -21.63
C VAL A 66 11.60 -8.31 -20.99
N ASP A 67 12.42 -7.28 -21.20
CA ASP A 67 13.58 -7.01 -20.33
C ASP A 67 13.12 -6.15 -19.14
N PRO A 68 13.23 -6.64 -17.89
CA PRO A 68 12.86 -5.87 -16.70
C PRO A 68 13.58 -4.53 -16.57
N ARG A 69 14.81 -4.39 -17.10
CA ARG A 69 15.55 -3.12 -17.12
C ARG A 69 14.91 -2.10 -18.05
N GLU A 70 14.40 -2.54 -19.20
CA GLU A 70 13.67 -1.67 -20.13
C GLU A 70 12.37 -1.19 -19.50
N LEU A 71 11.64 -2.06 -18.79
CA LEU A 71 10.44 -1.66 -18.05
C LEU A 71 10.72 -0.65 -16.94
N ALA A 72 11.79 -0.84 -16.18
CA ALA A 72 12.19 0.12 -15.16
C ALA A 72 12.54 1.49 -15.76
N ARG A 73 13.12 1.51 -16.98
CA ARG A 73 13.40 2.74 -17.71
C ARG A 73 12.12 3.41 -18.23
N GLN A 74 11.17 2.64 -18.75
CA GLN A 74 9.87 3.14 -19.22
C GLN A 74 8.98 3.66 -18.09
N ALA A 75 9.20 3.20 -16.85
CA ALA A 75 8.50 3.68 -15.67
C ALA A 75 8.90 5.11 -15.27
N ALA A 76 10.03 5.62 -15.76
CA ALA A 76 10.44 7.00 -15.52
C ALA A 76 9.71 7.94 -16.49
N PRO A 77 8.97 8.95 -16.00
CA PRO A 77 8.30 9.89 -16.87
C PRO A 77 9.33 10.66 -17.72
N SER A 78 9.14 10.65 -19.04
CA SER A 78 9.90 11.50 -19.96
C SER A 78 9.46 12.96 -19.79
N ALA A 79 10.38 13.91 -20.00
CA ALA A 79 10.11 15.34 -19.78
C ALA A 79 8.88 15.88 -20.55
N ASP A 80 8.51 15.25 -21.66
CA ASP A 80 7.39 15.65 -22.54
C ASP A 80 6.17 14.71 -22.47
N GLN A 81 6.10 13.81 -21.48
CA GLN A 81 4.99 12.86 -21.38
C GLN A 81 3.74 13.55 -20.81
N SER A 82 2.75 13.79 -21.67
CA SER A 82 1.43 14.26 -21.25
C SER A 82 0.79 13.28 -20.26
N LEU A 83 0.15 13.83 -19.23
CA LEU A 83 -0.64 13.05 -18.28
C LEU A 83 -1.70 12.22 -19.03
N PRO A 84 -1.93 10.95 -18.64
CA PRO A 84 -2.96 10.12 -19.27
C PRO A 84 -4.33 10.82 -19.19
N ALA A 85 -5.11 10.72 -20.26
CA ALA A 85 -6.46 11.27 -20.28
C ALA A 85 -7.30 10.63 -19.15
N PRO A 86 -8.12 11.40 -18.41
CA PRO A 86 -8.97 10.84 -17.35
C PRO A 86 -9.85 9.71 -17.92
N GLY A 87 -9.69 8.50 -17.39
CA GLY A 87 -10.41 7.29 -17.82
C GLY A 87 -9.66 6.33 -18.75
N SER A 88 -8.39 6.61 -19.10
CA SER A 88 -7.58 5.74 -19.99
C SER A 88 -6.59 4.80 -19.28
N SER A 89 -6.41 4.94 -17.96
CA SER A 89 -5.64 4.00 -17.14
C SER A 89 -6.58 3.03 -16.40
N PRO A 90 -6.14 1.78 -16.12
CA PRO A 90 -6.82 0.96 -15.12
C PRO A 90 -7.00 1.79 -13.85
N ALA A 91 -8.17 1.68 -13.20
CA ALA A 91 -8.52 2.52 -12.06
C ALA A 91 -7.39 2.52 -11.01
N PHE A 92 -6.58 3.58 -11.01
CA PHE A 92 -5.50 3.77 -10.06
C PHE A 92 -6.15 4.12 -8.72
N VAL A 93 -6.30 3.11 -7.86
CA VAL A 93 -6.88 3.31 -6.54
C VAL A 93 -5.78 3.45 -5.51
N GLN A 94 -5.73 4.61 -4.86
CA GLN A 94 -4.78 4.90 -3.80
C GLN A 94 -5.50 5.46 -2.57
N ALA A 95 -5.00 5.11 -1.39
CA ALA A 95 -5.23 5.83 -0.15
C ALA A 95 -3.91 6.36 0.41
N VAL A 96 -3.97 7.55 1.00
CA VAL A 96 -2.83 8.20 1.65
C VAL A 96 -3.32 8.80 2.95
N GLY A 97 -2.55 8.66 4.02
CA GLY A 97 -2.91 9.19 5.33
C GLY A 97 -1.69 9.54 6.16
N MET A 98 -1.88 10.53 7.03
CA MET A 98 -0.96 10.87 8.12
C MET A 98 -1.68 10.61 9.44
N PHE A 99 -1.19 9.65 10.19
CA PHE A 99 -1.78 9.18 11.43
C PHE A 99 -0.85 9.59 12.56
N ASP A 100 -1.25 10.64 13.30
CA ASP A 100 -0.55 11.10 14.50
C ASP A 100 -1.41 10.76 15.72
N ALA A 101 -0.93 9.89 16.61
CA ALA A 101 -1.66 9.49 17.80
C ALA A 101 -1.86 10.61 18.83
N ALA A 102 -1.15 11.74 18.70
CA ALA A 102 -1.43 12.96 19.47
C ALA A 102 -2.73 13.64 19.03
N ASN A 103 -3.18 13.42 17.78
CA ASN A 103 -4.43 13.97 17.28
C ASN A 103 -5.63 13.26 17.91
N GLY A 104 -6.57 14.05 18.44
CA GLY A 104 -7.77 13.53 19.11
C GLY A 104 -8.63 12.61 18.24
N SER A 105 -8.82 12.93 16.96
CA SER A 105 -9.65 12.11 16.06
C SER A 105 -8.97 10.78 15.69
N VAL A 106 -7.66 10.82 15.43
CA VAL A 106 -6.85 9.61 15.17
C VAL A 106 -6.82 8.72 16.41
N ARG A 107 -6.65 9.32 17.59
CA ARG A 107 -6.67 8.58 18.86
C ARG A 107 -8.05 7.96 19.14
N GLU A 108 -9.14 8.65 18.84
CA GLU A 108 -10.49 8.09 18.97
C GLU A 108 -10.69 6.91 18.01
N ALA A 109 -10.31 7.06 16.75
CA ALA A 109 -10.35 5.98 15.76
C ALA A 109 -9.51 4.77 16.20
N LEU A 110 -8.30 5.02 16.73
CA LEU A 110 -7.42 3.98 17.28
C LEU A 110 -8.09 3.22 18.41
N LEU A 111 -8.70 3.92 19.38
CA LEU A 111 -9.36 3.29 20.51
C LEU A 111 -10.57 2.46 20.07
N ARG A 112 -11.31 2.93 19.05
CA ARG A 112 -12.40 2.19 18.43
C ARG A 112 -11.89 0.93 17.73
N TYR A 113 -10.78 1.03 17.01
CA TYR A 113 -10.12 -0.12 16.39
C TYR A 113 -9.57 -1.10 17.44
N ALA A 114 -8.97 -0.61 18.53
CA ALA A 114 -8.43 -1.45 19.59
C ALA A 114 -9.50 -2.15 20.44
N ALA A 115 -10.75 -1.65 20.43
CA ALA A 115 -11.84 -2.22 21.20
C ALA A 115 -12.10 -3.68 20.78
N GLY A 116 -11.97 -4.61 21.75
CA GLY A 116 -12.11 -6.04 21.53
C GLY A 116 -10.94 -6.71 20.80
N ARG A 117 -9.86 -5.97 20.51
CA ARG A 117 -8.63 -6.48 19.85
C ARG A 117 -7.40 -6.45 20.77
N ASN A 118 -7.62 -6.33 22.06
CA ASN A 118 -6.58 -6.33 23.10
C ASN A 118 -6.61 -7.62 23.91
N ASP A 119 -5.51 -7.90 24.61
CA ASP A 119 -5.48 -8.99 25.60
C ASP A 119 -6.34 -8.57 26.81
N PRO A 120 -7.42 -9.30 27.14
CA PRO A 120 -8.29 -8.96 28.28
C PRO A 120 -7.58 -9.11 29.63
N VAL A 121 -6.48 -9.85 29.70
CA VAL A 121 -5.68 -10.05 30.92
C VAL A 121 -4.48 -9.07 30.96
N GLY A 122 -4.17 -8.42 29.84
CA GLY A 122 -3.04 -7.51 29.71
C GLY A 122 -3.24 -6.19 30.47
N PRO A 123 -2.22 -5.67 31.17
CA PRO A 123 -2.35 -4.47 32.01
C PRO A 123 -2.57 -3.18 31.22
N MET A 124 -2.25 -3.18 29.92
CA MET A 124 -2.31 -1.99 29.07
C MET A 124 -3.66 -1.83 28.34
N GLY A 125 -4.44 -2.91 28.20
CA GLY A 125 -5.70 -2.89 27.44
C GLY A 125 -5.54 -2.21 26.07
N THR A 126 -6.41 -1.25 25.75
CA THR A 126 -6.35 -0.49 24.49
C THR A 126 -5.14 0.44 24.37
N LYS A 127 -4.51 0.83 25.49
CA LYS A 127 -3.31 1.69 25.48
C LYS A 127 -2.10 0.97 24.90
N GLU A 128 -2.11 -0.35 24.81
CA GLU A 128 -1.05 -1.13 24.17
C GLU A 128 -0.82 -0.68 22.72
N TYR A 129 -1.88 -0.24 22.03
CA TYR A 129 -1.81 0.28 20.67
C TYR A 129 -1.12 1.65 20.54
N LEU A 130 -0.91 2.37 21.65
CA LEU A 130 -0.10 3.59 21.71
C LEU A 130 1.36 3.31 22.09
N ALA A 131 1.62 2.17 22.73
CA ALA A 131 2.93 1.77 23.21
C ALA A 131 3.67 0.84 22.24
N SER A 132 2.94 0.06 21.44
CA SER A 132 3.48 -0.85 20.43
C SER A 132 3.27 -0.27 19.04
N ILE A 133 4.38 0.09 18.38
CA ILE A 133 4.33 0.60 17.00
C ILE A 133 3.81 -0.44 16.01
N ASP A 134 4.02 -1.74 16.26
CA ASP A 134 3.48 -2.81 15.42
C ASP A 134 1.95 -2.87 15.48
N ARG A 135 1.39 -2.70 16.69
CA ARG A 135 -0.07 -2.60 16.85
C ARG A 135 -0.62 -1.31 16.25
N TYR A 136 0.10 -0.21 16.39
CA TYR A 136 -0.27 1.06 15.74
C TYR A 136 -0.23 0.96 14.21
N ASN A 137 0.79 0.29 13.65
CA ASN A 137 0.88 -0.05 12.22
C ASN A 137 -0.36 -0.81 11.73
N GLY A 138 -0.82 -1.80 12.50
CA GLY A 138 -2.04 -2.55 12.21
C GLY A 138 -3.28 -1.65 12.10
N PHE A 139 -3.43 -0.67 13.00
CA PHE A 139 -4.47 0.35 12.93
C PHE A 139 -4.35 1.22 11.67
N VAL A 140 -3.15 1.71 11.38
CA VAL A 140 -2.91 2.59 10.23
C VAL A 140 -3.31 1.90 8.92
N TYR A 141 -2.90 0.65 8.73
CA TYR A 141 -3.27 -0.10 7.53
C TYR A 141 -4.74 -0.50 7.51
N HIS A 142 -5.39 -0.71 8.65
CA HIS A 142 -6.85 -0.88 8.71
C HIS A 142 -7.58 0.33 8.11
N GLU A 143 -7.25 1.55 8.57
CA GLU A 143 -7.86 2.78 8.07
C GLU A 143 -7.60 2.99 6.57
N LEU A 144 -6.38 2.72 6.10
CA LEU A 144 -6.03 2.83 4.69
C LEU A 144 -6.77 1.79 3.83
N ILE A 145 -6.91 0.56 4.31
CA ILE A 145 -7.65 -0.51 3.61
C ILE A 145 -9.13 -0.14 3.50
N GLU A 146 -9.76 0.37 4.56
CA GLU A 146 -11.15 0.81 4.50
C GLU A 146 -11.35 1.90 3.43
N GLN A 147 -10.44 2.88 3.37
CA GLN A 147 -10.48 3.92 2.35
C GLN A 147 -10.30 3.38 0.92
N VAL A 148 -9.41 2.41 0.74
CA VAL A 148 -9.22 1.74 -0.56
C VAL A 148 -10.48 0.97 -0.94
N ILE A 149 -11.05 0.15 -0.05
CA ILE A 149 -12.26 -0.63 -0.33
C ILE A 149 -13.43 0.29 -0.71
N ALA A 150 -13.56 1.44 -0.04
CA ALA A 150 -14.58 2.43 -0.37
C ALA A 150 -14.43 3.02 -1.79
N ARG A 151 -13.21 3.05 -2.34
CA ARG A 151 -12.90 3.58 -3.68
C ARG A 151 -12.91 2.54 -4.80
N VAL A 152 -12.85 1.25 -4.45
CA VAL A 152 -12.89 0.12 -5.40
C VAL A 152 -14.34 -0.24 -5.81
N LYS A 153 -15.34 0.21 -5.05
CA LYS A 153 -16.76 0.05 -5.39
C LYS A 153 -17.19 0.92 -6.56
#